data_AF-A0A3M7PYJ4-F1
#
_entry.id   AF-A0A3M7PYJ4-F1
#
_cell.length_a   1.000
_cell.length_b   1.000
_cell.length_c   1.000
_cell.angle_alpha   90.00
_cell.angle_beta   90.00
_cell.angle_gamma   90.00
#
_symmetry.space_group_name_H-M   'P 1'
#
loop_
_entity.id
_entity.type
_entity.pdbx_description
1 polymer ?
#
loop_
_entity_poly.entity_id
_entity_poly.type
_entity_poly.pdbx_seq_one_letter_code
_entity_poly.pdbx_strand_id
1 'polypeptide(L)'
;EEQAETDGTEECEKVAHLLGVESADLIKGLLKPRIKVGNEYVNKGQNKDQVCNSIGALSKSIYSRLFQWLVDRVNTTLDVKAKRQYFIGVLDIAGFEIFDFNGFEQICINYTNERLQQFFNHHMFVLEQEEYKREGIQWEMINFGLDLQACIDLIEKPMGIFSILEEECIVPKATDKTFQEK
;
A
#
# COMPACT_ATOMS: atom_id res chain seq x y z
N GLU A 1 17.73 23.04 -16.78
CA GLU A 1 16.51 22.57 -16.10
C GLU A 1 15.65 23.79 -15.82
N GLU A 2 14.53 23.88 -16.51
CA GLU A 2 13.64 25.04 -16.44
C GLU A 2 12.78 24.95 -15.18
N GLN A 3 12.76 26.02 -14.39
CA GLN A 3 11.92 26.10 -13.21
C GLN A 3 10.45 26.12 -13.65
N ALA A 4 9.60 25.33 -13.00
CA ALA A 4 8.17 25.34 -13.28
C ALA A 4 7.54 26.67 -12.85
N GLU A 5 6.62 27.16 -13.68
CA GLU A 5 5.79 28.33 -13.43
C GLU A 5 4.31 27.97 -13.65
N THR A 6 3.41 28.77 -13.08
CA THR A 6 1.96 28.58 -13.26
C THR A 6 1.51 29.05 -14.63
N ASP A 7 0.75 28.22 -15.34
CA ASP A 7 0.01 28.63 -16.54
C ASP A 7 -1.44 28.96 -16.15
N GLY A 8 -1.61 30.13 -15.51
CA GLY A 8 -2.88 30.54 -14.90
C GLY A 8 -3.10 29.97 -13.47
N THR A 9 -4.07 30.56 -12.76
CA THR A 9 -4.34 30.24 -11.33
C THR A 9 -5.76 29.74 -11.07
N GLU A 10 -6.66 29.80 -12.05
CA GLU A 10 -8.10 29.53 -11.86
C GLU A 10 -8.38 28.15 -11.23
N GLU A 11 -7.75 27.10 -11.74
CA GLU A 11 -7.93 25.74 -11.20
C GLU A 11 -7.35 25.59 -9.79
N CYS A 12 -6.23 26.26 -9.51
CA CYS A 12 -5.63 26.24 -8.19
C CYS A 12 -6.49 27.00 -7.17
N GLU A 13 -7.13 28.10 -7.57
CA GLU A 13 -8.05 28.87 -6.73
C GLU A 13 -9.29 28.04 -6.36
N LYS A 14 -9.87 27.30 -7.31
CA LYS A 14 -10.98 26.37 -7.03
C LYS A 14 -10.57 25.29 -6.02
N VAL A 15 -9.41 24.66 -6.22
CA VAL A 15 -8.89 23.63 -5.32
C VAL A 15 -8.61 24.20 -3.93
N ALA A 16 -7.96 25.36 -3.86
CA ALA A 16 -7.63 26.03 -2.60
C ALA A 16 -8.90 26.41 -1.82
N HIS A 17 -9.94 26.90 -2.51
CA HIS A 17 -11.24 27.17 -1.90
C HIS A 17 -11.86 25.91 -1.28
N LEU A 18 -11.88 24.78 -2.00
CA LEU A 18 -12.43 23.52 -1.50
C LEU A 18 -11.64 22.95 -0.32
N LEU A 19 -10.32 23.11 -0.32
CA LEU A 19 -9.45 22.68 0.76
C LEU A 19 -9.39 23.67 1.93
N GLY A 20 -9.98 24.86 1.80
CA GLY A 20 -9.97 25.90 2.81
C GLY A 20 -8.58 26.50 3.07
N VAL A 21 -7.76 26.64 2.03
CA VAL A 21 -6.40 27.21 2.09
C VAL A 21 -6.24 28.39 1.13
N GLU A 22 -5.20 29.19 1.33
CA GLU A 22 -4.85 30.29 0.43
C GLU A 22 -4.21 29.77 -0.86
N SER A 23 -4.69 30.24 -2.02
CA SER A 23 -4.20 29.78 -3.34
C SER A 23 -2.73 30.11 -3.56
N ALA A 24 -2.28 31.29 -3.13
CA ALA A 24 -0.88 31.71 -3.24
C ALA A 24 0.07 30.80 -2.44
N ASP A 25 -0.34 30.35 -1.26
CA ASP A 25 0.45 29.45 -0.43
C ASP A 25 0.49 28.03 -1.00
N LEU A 26 -0.62 27.56 -1.57
CA LEU A 26 -0.68 26.28 -2.27
C LEU A 26 0.26 26.27 -3.48
N ILE A 27 0.22 27.31 -4.33
CA ILE A 27 1.11 27.45 -5.49
C ILE A 27 2.57 27.49 -5.04
N LYS A 28 2.88 28.29 -4.01
CA LYS A 28 4.24 28.39 -3.47
C LYS A 28 4.73 27.05 -2.92
N GLY A 29 3.88 26.31 -2.22
CA GLY A 29 4.19 24.98 -1.68
C GLY A 29 4.48 23.95 -2.77
N LEU A 30 3.81 24.05 -3.92
CA LEU A 30 4.04 23.18 -5.08
C LEU A 30 5.29 23.58 -5.87
N LEU A 31 5.47 24.86 -6.22
CA LEU A 31 6.58 25.29 -7.08
C LEU A 31 7.93 25.41 -6.36
N LYS A 32 7.89 25.86 -5.10
CA LYS A 32 9.08 26.15 -4.29
C LYS A 32 8.90 25.62 -2.85
N PRO A 33 8.72 24.30 -2.68
CA PRO A 33 8.59 23.70 -1.35
C PRO A 33 9.79 24.02 -0.45
N ARG A 34 9.51 24.17 0.84
CA ARG A 34 10.50 24.43 1.88
C ARG A 34 10.94 23.09 2.49
N ILE A 35 12.18 22.70 2.23
CA ILE A 35 12.75 21.42 2.69
C ILE A 35 13.66 21.68 3.89
N LYS A 36 13.54 20.84 4.92
CA LYS A 36 14.44 20.88 6.07
C LYS A 36 15.71 20.09 5.76
N VAL A 37 16.87 20.73 5.84
CA VAL A 37 18.18 20.11 5.65
C VAL A 37 18.99 20.35 6.92
N GLY A 38 19.15 19.31 7.73
CA GLY A 38 19.71 19.45 9.09
C GLY A 38 18.84 20.35 9.96
N ASN A 39 19.39 21.48 10.41
CA ASN A 39 18.70 22.47 11.23
C ASN A 39 18.13 23.66 10.44
N GLU A 40 18.42 23.74 9.14
CA GLU A 40 17.99 24.85 8.30
C GLU A 40 16.86 24.45 7.37
N TYR A 41 16.15 25.46 6.84
CA TYR A 41 15.14 25.26 5.83
C TYR A 41 15.51 26.00 4.56
N VAL A 42 15.47 25.27 3.44
CA VAL A 42 15.85 25.79 2.12
C VAL A 42 14.65 25.69 1.19
N ASN A 43 14.39 26.74 0.42
CA ASN A 43 13.40 26.70 -0.65
C ASN A 43 14.03 26.00 -1.87
N LYS A 44 13.41 24.92 -2.33
CA LYS A 44 13.88 24.17 -3.51
C LYS A 44 12.91 24.41 -4.66
N GLY A 45 13.39 25.00 -5.74
CA GLY A 45 12.61 25.09 -6.99
C GLY A 45 12.41 23.70 -7.60
N GLN A 46 11.23 23.47 -8.16
CA GLN A 46 10.91 22.24 -8.88
C GLN A 46 10.81 22.48 -10.40
N ASN A 47 11.09 21.44 -11.18
CA ASN A 47 10.77 21.40 -12.61
C ASN A 47 9.32 20.92 -12.82
N LYS A 48 8.82 20.98 -14.06
CA LYS A 48 7.41 20.64 -14.39
C LYS A 48 7.03 19.23 -13.93
N ASP A 49 7.86 18.23 -14.22
CA ASP A 49 7.56 16.84 -13.89
C ASP A 49 7.50 16.61 -12.38
N GLN A 50 8.39 17.25 -11.60
CA GLN A 50 8.38 17.21 -10.14
C GLN A 50 7.10 17.82 -9.56
N VAL A 51 6.62 18.93 -10.13
CA VAL A 51 5.36 19.56 -9.71
C VAL A 51 4.17 18.66 -10.04
N CYS A 52 4.11 18.10 -11.25
CA CYS A 52 3.07 17.17 -11.67
C CYS A 52 3.00 15.93 -10.75
N ASN A 53 4.15 15.34 -10.43
CA ASN A 53 4.25 14.22 -9.50
C ASN A 53 3.79 14.61 -8.09
N SER A 54 4.14 15.82 -7.63
CA SER A 54 3.74 16.35 -6.32
C SER A 54 2.22 16.56 -6.24
N ILE A 55 1.59 17.06 -7.32
CA ILE A 55 0.12 17.18 -7.43
C ILE A 55 -0.53 15.80 -7.41
N GLY A 56 -0.01 14.84 -8.19
CA GLY A 56 -0.51 13.46 -8.18
C GLY A 56 -0.42 12.80 -6.80
N ALA A 57 0.69 12.99 -6.10
CA ALA A 57 0.89 12.51 -4.74
C ALA A 57 -0.07 13.19 -3.74
N LEU A 58 -0.26 14.51 -3.85
CA LEU A 58 -1.22 15.25 -3.02
C LEU A 58 -2.65 14.71 -3.21
N SER A 59 -3.08 14.53 -4.46
CA SER A 59 -4.41 13.97 -4.78
C SER A 59 -4.61 12.57 -4.20
N LYS A 60 -3.64 11.66 -4.40
CA LYS A 60 -3.68 10.30 -3.82
C LYS A 60 -3.73 10.33 -2.29
N SER A 61 -2.95 11.21 -1.66
CA SER A 61 -2.91 11.37 -0.20
C SER A 61 -4.23 11.90 0.37
N ILE A 62 -4.83 12.92 -0.26
CA ILE A 62 -6.14 13.45 0.14
C ILE A 62 -7.21 12.35 0.05
N TYR A 63 -7.26 11.62 -1.06
CA TYR A 63 -8.23 10.55 -1.25
C TYR A 63 -8.04 9.42 -0.22
N SER A 64 -6.81 8.98 0.00
CA SER A 64 -6.49 7.94 1.00
C SER A 64 -6.93 8.36 2.42
N ARG A 65 -6.65 9.61 2.82
CA ARG A 65 -7.09 10.15 4.12
C ARG A 65 -8.61 10.28 4.23
N LEU A 66 -9.28 10.70 3.16
CA LEU A 66 -10.74 10.78 3.11
C LEU A 66 -11.36 9.38 3.27
N PHE A 67 -10.84 8.39 2.56
CA PHE A 67 -11.33 7.01 2.64
C PHE A 67 -11.14 6.44 4.05
N GLN A 68 -9.95 6.61 4.66
CA GLN A 68 -9.71 6.18 6.04
C GLN A 68 -10.67 6.88 7.01
N TRP A 69 -10.84 8.19 6.89
CA TRP A 69 -11.78 8.95 7.72
C TRP A 69 -13.21 8.45 7.57
N LEU A 70 -13.65 8.12 6.35
CA LEU A 70 -14.98 7.56 6.10
C LEU A 70 -15.16 6.22 6.84
N VAL A 71 -14.18 5.32 6.74
CA VAL A 71 -14.18 4.04 7.45
C VAL A 71 -14.26 4.26 8.96
N ASP A 72 -13.46 5.16 9.51
CA ASP A 72 -13.45 5.48 10.94
C ASP A 72 -14.79 6.08 11.40
N ARG A 73 -15.42 6.93 10.57
CA ARG A 73 -16.74 7.50 10.83
C ARG A 73 -17.84 6.46 10.87
N VAL A 74 -17.83 5.52 9.91
CA VAL A 74 -18.77 4.40 9.89
C VAL A 74 -18.57 3.52 11.12
N ASN A 75 -17.33 3.15 11.44
CA ASN A 75 -16.99 2.33 12.60
C ASN A 75 -17.42 2.98 13.92
N THR A 76 -17.21 4.30 14.07
CA THR A 76 -17.66 5.07 15.24
C THR A 76 -19.17 5.02 15.40
N THR A 77 -19.92 5.02 14.29
CA THR A 77 -21.38 4.97 14.30
C THR A 77 -21.91 3.57 14.63
N LEU A 78 -21.20 2.52 14.19
CA LEU A 78 -21.55 1.12 14.46
C LEU A 78 -21.10 0.63 15.85
N ASP A 79 -20.27 1.39 16.56
CA ASP A 79 -19.81 1.01 17.90
C ASP A 79 -20.88 1.25 18.98
N VAL A 80 -21.59 0.17 19.32
CA VAL A 80 -22.61 0.14 20.38
C VAL A 80 -22.03 0.02 21.81
N LYS A 81 -20.70 0.01 22.01
CA LYS A 81 -20.01 -0.08 23.32
C LYS A 81 -20.41 -1.26 24.24
N ALA A 82 -21.15 -2.24 23.72
CA ALA A 82 -21.50 -3.45 24.45
C ALA A 82 -20.29 -4.39 24.56
N LYS A 83 -20.22 -5.20 25.62
CA LYS A 83 -19.19 -6.23 25.77
C LYS A 83 -19.38 -7.30 24.69
N ARG A 84 -18.40 -7.44 23.79
CA ARG A 84 -18.39 -8.45 22.72
C ARG A 84 -17.48 -9.61 23.14
N GLN A 85 -17.94 -10.84 22.97
CA GLN A 85 -17.14 -12.05 23.25
C GLN A 85 -16.59 -12.70 21.98
N TYR A 86 -17.36 -12.64 20.90
CA TYR A 86 -17.05 -13.24 19.60
C TYR A 86 -17.48 -12.29 18.48
N PHE A 87 -16.93 -12.48 17.28
CA PHE A 87 -17.35 -11.79 16.07
C PHE A 87 -17.36 -12.74 14.88
N ILE A 88 -18.16 -12.41 13.86
CA ILE A 88 -18.12 -13.06 12.55
C ILE A 88 -17.55 -12.01 11.59
N GLY A 89 -16.39 -12.31 11.00
CA GLY A 89 -15.77 -11.48 9.98
C GLY A 89 -16.17 -11.97 8.60
N VAL A 90 -16.50 -11.05 7.70
CA VAL A 90 -16.68 -11.32 6.27
C VAL A 90 -15.52 -10.65 5.55
N LEU A 91 -14.80 -11.43 4.74
CA LEU A 91 -13.70 -10.94 3.92
C LEU A 91 -14.18 -10.85 2.46
N ASP A 92 -14.11 -9.65 1.90
CA ASP A 92 -14.38 -9.38 0.49
C ASP A 92 -13.16 -8.67 -0.10
N ILE A 93 -12.44 -9.36 -0.98
CA ILE A 93 -11.20 -8.89 -1.60
C ILE A 93 -11.17 -9.30 -3.08
N ALA A 94 -10.29 -8.66 -3.85
CA ALA A 94 -10.01 -9.11 -5.21
C ALA A 94 -9.36 -10.51 -5.22
N GLY A 95 -9.74 -11.31 -6.22
CA GLY A 95 -9.06 -12.58 -6.51
C GLY A 95 -7.70 -12.38 -7.18
N PHE A 96 -7.03 -13.48 -7.49
CA PHE A 96 -5.75 -13.45 -8.21
C PHE A 96 -5.92 -12.84 -9.61
N GLU A 97 -5.07 -11.89 -9.98
CA GLU A 97 -5.12 -11.14 -11.23
C GLU A 97 -3.94 -11.50 -12.13
N ILE A 98 -4.22 -11.77 -13.41
CA ILE A 98 -3.21 -12.01 -14.44
C ILE A 98 -3.60 -11.20 -15.67
N PHE A 99 -2.79 -10.18 -15.97
CA PHE A 99 -2.98 -9.31 -17.14
C PHE A 99 -1.78 -9.36 -18.08
N ASP A 100 -1.92 -8.74 -19.26
CA ASP A 100 -0.81 -8.59 -20.21
C ASP A 100 0.31 -7.70 -19.65
N PHE A 101 -0.04 -6.73 -18.80
CA PHE A 101 0.90 -5.89 -18.05
C PHE A 101 0.55 -5.97 -16.56
N ASN A 102 1.48 -6.48 -15.75
CA ASN A 102 1.31 -6.63 -14.30
C ASN A 102 2.25 -5.65 -13.59
N GLY A 103 1.67 -4.72 -12.83
CA GLY A 103 2.41 -3.73 -12.07
C GLY A 103 2.64 -4.15 -10.61
N PHE A 104 3.05 -3.16 -9.80
CA PHE A 104 3.19 -3.33 -8.36
C PHE A 104 1.85 -3.71 -7.71
N GLU A 105 0.75 -3.14 -8.19
CA GLU A 105 -0.61 -3.40 -7.70
C GLU A 105 -0.98 -4.88 -7.81
N GLN A 106 -0.69 -5.52 -8.96
CA GLN A 106 -0.96 -6.94 -9.14
C GLN A 106 -0.12 -7.81 -8.19
N ILE A 107 1.15 -7.46 -7.95
CA ILE A 107 1.97 -8.18 -6.97
C ILE A 107 1.33 -8.10 -5.57
N CYS A 108 0.85 -6.93 -5.14
CA CYS A 108 0.18 -6.79 -3.84
C CYS A 108 -1.10 -7.64 -3.73
N ILE A 109 -1.92 -7.65 -4.78
CA ILE A 109 -3.17 -8.42 -4.83
C ILE A 109 -2.88 -9.92 -4.83
N ASN A 110 -1.97 -10.36 -5.70
CA ASN A 110 -1.61 -11.77 -5.84
C ASN A 110 -0.90 -12.31 -4.62
N TYR A 111 -0.01 -11.52 -4.00
CA TYR A 111 0.61 -11.85 -2.72
C TYR A 111 -0.42 -12.08 -1.61
N THR A 112 -1.43 -11.21 -1.53
CA THR A 112 -2.53 -11.36 -0.56
C THR A 112 -3.30 -12.67 -0.80
N ASN A 113 -3.59 -12.99 -2.07
CA ASN A 113 -4.25 -14.24 -2.43
C ASN A 113 -3.38 -15.47 -2.12
N GLU A 114 -2.07 -15.40 -2.34
CA GLU A 114 -1.13 -16.47 -2.00
C GLU A 114 -1.15 -16.77 -0.49
N ARG A 115 -1.14 -15.73 0.35
CA ARG A 115 -1.27 -15.85 1.81
C ARG A 115 -2.61 -16.45 2.23
N LEU A 116 -3.70 -16.04 1.57
CA LEU A 116 -5.04 -16.58 1.86
C LEU A 116 -5.18 -18.04 1.43
N GLN A 117 -4.61 -18.41 0.29
CA GLN A 117 -4.58 -19.81 -0.15
C GLN A 117 -3.74 -20.66 0.80
N GLN A 118 -2.59 -20.14 1.27
CA GLN A 118 -1.76 -20.81 2.28
C GLN A 118 -2.51 -20.99 3.60
N PHE A 119 -3.28 -19.98 4.02
CA PHE A 119 -4.14 -20.07 5.19
C PHE A 119 -5.24 -21.12 5.01
N PHE A 120 -5.89 -21.16 3.84
CA PHE A 120 -6.90 -22.17 3.51
C PHE A 120 -6.33 -23.58 3.52
N ASN A 121 -5.18 -23.79 2.86
CA ASN A 121 -4.50 -25.09 2.82
C ASN A 121 -4.14 -25.54 4.25
N HIS A 122 -3.57 -24.64 5.05
CA HIS A 122 -3.26 -24.97 6.44
C HIS A 122 -4.52 -25.35 7.24
N HIS A 123 -5.57 -24.51 7.19
CA HIS A 123 -6.79 -24.74 7.95
C HIS A 123 -7.50 -26.02 7.53
N MET A 124 -7.69 -26.24 6.23
CA MET A 124 -8.41 -27.40 5.71
C MET A 124 -7.62 -28.69 5.95
N PHE A 125 -6.32 -28.73 5.64
CA PHE A 125 -5.57 -29.98 5.70
C PHE A 125 -5.03 -30.31 7.09
N VAL A 126 -4.66 -29.33 7.91
CA VAL A 126 -4.14 -29.62 9.27
C VAL A 126 -5.27 -30.04 10.19
N LEU A 127 -6.40 -29.31 10.18
CA LEU A 127 -7.54 -29.67 11.04
C LEU A 127 -8.15 -31.02 10.64
N GLU A 128 -8.25 -31.32 9.36
CA GLU A 128 -8.76 -32.62 8.90
C GLU A 128 -7.85 -33.77 9.36
N GLN A 129 -6.53 -33.60 9.27
CA GLN A 129 -5.57 -34.61 9.74
C GLN A 129 -5.56 -34.76 11.26
N GLU A 130 -5.76 -33.66 12.01
CA GLU A 130 -5.97 -33.72 13.46
C GLU A 130 -7.24 -34.49 13.83
N GLU A 131 -8.30 -34.36 13.03
CA GLU A 131 -9.55 -35.11 13.22
C GLU A 131 -9.37 -36.59 12.93
N TYR A 132 -8.71 -36.95 11.81
CA TYR A 132 -8.37 -38.35 11.52
C TYR A 132 -7.57 -39.01 12.65
N LYS A 133 -6.61 -38.27 13.23
CA LYS A 133 -5.84 -38.75 14.38
C LYS A 133 -6.72 -38.93 15.62
N ARG A 134 -7.68 -38.02 15.85
CA ARG A 134 -8.63 -38.10 16.98
C ARG A 134 -9.55 -39.31 16.86
N GLU A 135 -10.02 -39.59 15.65
CA GLU A 135 -10.90 -40.72 15.33
C GLU A 135 -10.13 -42.05 15.18
N GLY A 136 -8.79 -42.04 15.28
CA GLY A 136 -7.95 -43.24 15.16
C GLY A 136 -7.88 -43.81 13.75
N ILE A 137 -8.17 -43.01 12.73
CA ILE A 137 -8.08 -43.39 11.32
C ILE A 137 -6.60 -43.37 10.90
N GLN A 138 -6.13 -44.48 10.34
CA GLN A 138 -4.77 -44.51 9.78
C GLN A 138 -4.72 -43.68 8.50
N TRP A 139 -3.98 -42.58 8.57
CA TRP A 139 -3.76 -41.66 7.47
C TRP A 139 -2.28 -41.29 7.40
N GLU A 140 -1.71 -41.27 6.20
CA GLU A 140 -0.34 -40.81 5.98
C GLU A 140 -0.32 -39.28 6.02
N MET A 141 0.45 -38.70 6.94
CA MET A 141 0.48 -37.24 7.05
C MET A 141 1.16 -36.62 5.84
N ILE A 142 0.46 -35.68 5.20
CA ILE A 142 0.97 -34.91 4.07
C ILE A 142 1.04 -33.43 4.49
N ASN A 143 2.20 -32.81 4.23
CA ASN A 143 2.43 -31.41 4.58
C ASN A 143 2.09 -30.47 3.41
N PHE A 144 0.80 -30.18 3.25
CA PHE A 144 0.31 -29.14 2.32
C PHE A 144 0.55 -27.71 2.84
N GLY A 145 1.03 -27.57 4.07
CA GLY A 145 1.26 -26.29 4.74
C GLY A 145 2.50 -25.55 4.24
N LEU A 146 3.29 -26.13 3.34
CA LEU A 146 4.53 -25.52 2.84
C LEU A 146 4.54 -25.28 1.32
N ASP A 147 3.50 -25.68 0.59
CA ASP A 147 3.51 -25.65 -0.88
C ASP A 147 3.66 -24.22 -1.43
N LEU A 148 3.06 -23.22 -0.76
CA LEU A 148 3.12 -21.81 -1.16
C LEU A 148 4.14 -21.01 -0.35
N GLN A 149 4.75 -21.62 0.68
CA GLN A 149 5.61 -20.91 1.62
C GLN A 149 6.85 -20.33 0.93
N ALA A 150 7.41 -21.01 -0.06
CA ALA A 150 8.55 -20.50 -0.82
C ALA A 150 8.21 -19.22 -1.62
N CYS A 151 7.01 -19.17 -2.21
CA CYS A 151 6.52 -18.00 -2.96
C CYS A 151 6.28 -16.81 -2.00
N ILE A 152 5.62 -17.07 -0.88
CA ILE A 152 5.40 -16.09 0.18
C ILE A 152 6.72 -15.55 0.72
N ASP A 153 7.66 -16.45 1.04
CA ASP A 153 8.94 -16.09 1.62
C ASP A 153 9.78 -15.23 0.67
N LEU A 154 9.76 -15.54 -0.63
CA LEU A 154 10.43 -14.73 -1.65
C LEU A 154 9.92 -13.27 -1.66
N ILE A 155 8.64 -13.05 -1.36
CA ILE A 155 8.03 -11.72 -1.38
C ILE A 155 8.28 -10.98 -0.06
N GLU A 156 8.02 -11.61 1.10
CA GLU A 156 7.95 -10.90 2.39
C GLU A 156 9.20 -10.99 3.26
N LYS A 157 10.09 -11.98 3.07
CA LYS A 157 11.24 -12.18 3.96
C LYS A 157 12.33 -11.13 3.73
N PRO A 158 13.25 -10.94 4.69
CA PRO A 158 14.47 -10.17 4.45
C PRO A 158 15.19 -10.68 3.20
N MET A 159 15.72 -9.77 2.40
CA MET A 159 16.28 -10.07 1.06
C MET A 159 15.25 -10.56 0.03
N GLY A 160 13.96 -10.49 0.34
CA GLY A 160 12.85 -10.73 -0.58
C GLY A 160 12.46 -9.46 -1.35
N ILE A 161 11.49 -9.59 -2.26
CA ILE A 161 11.11 -8.54 -3.21
C ILE A 161 10.72 -7.24 -2.51
N PHE A 162 9.85 -7.29 -1.49
CA PHE A 162 9.42 -6.08 -0.79
C PHE A 162 10.54 -5.48 0.08
N SER A 163 11.39 -6.32 0.67
CA SER A 163 12.56 -5.86 1.43
C SER A 163 13.53 -5.08 0.53
N ILE A 164 13.84 -5.61 -0.66
CA ILE A 164 14.73 -4.95 -1.62
C ILE A 164 14.09 -3.65 -2.15
N LEU A 165 12.77 -3.66 -2.39
CA LEU A 165 12.04 -2.47 -2.84
C LEU A 165 12.08 -1.35 -1.80
N GLU A 166 11.86 -1.67 -0.52
CA GLU A 166 11.94 -0.69 0.57
C GLU A 166 13.35 -0.08 0.69
N GLU A 167 14.39 -0.91 0.55
CA GLU A 167 15.78 -0.45 0.54
C GLU A 167 16.08 0.48 -0.64
N GLU A 168 15.65 0.16 -1.86
CA GLU A 168 15.88 1.03 -3.01
C GLU A 168 15.09 2.35 -2.91
N CYS A 169 13.91 2.34 -2.28
CA CYS A 169 13.09 3.53 -2.08
C CYS A 169 13.75 4.60 -1.19
N ILE A 170 14.72 4.23 -0.33
CA ILE A 170 15.47 5.20 0.50
C ILE A 170 16.77 5.68 -0.16
N VAL A 171 17.24 5.01 -1.22
CA VAL A 171 18.49 5.34 -1.90
C VAL A 171 18.23 6.48 -2.91
N PRO A 172 18.82 7.69 -2.74
CA PRO A 172 18.48 8.87 -3.56
C PRO A 172 18.78 8.76 -5.05
N LYS A 173 19.54 7.74 -5.48
CA LYS A 173 19.93 7.48 -6.87
C LYS A 173 19.48 6.09 -7.35
N ALA A 174 18.58 5.44 -6.64
CA ALA A 174 17.97 4.21 -7.12
C ALA A 174 17.21 4.46 -8.42
N THR A 175 17.18 3.43 -9.26
CA THR A 175 16.46 3.42 -10.54
C THR A 175 15.81 2.05 -10.69
N ASP A 176 14.83 1.94 -11.59
CA ASP A 176 14.19 0.66 -11.90
C ASP A 176 15.22 -0.42 -12.28
N LYS A 177 16.32 -0.02 -12.92
CA LYS A 177 17.42 -0.92 -13.29
C LYS A 177 18.22 -1.40 -12.08
N THR A 178 18.51 -0.52 -11.11
CA THR A 178 19.25 -0.93 -9.89
C THR A 178 18.40 -1.83 -9.01
N PHE A 179 17.07 -1.62 -9.00
CA PHE A 179 16.14 -2.54 -8.36
C PHE A 179 16.12 -3.91 -9.05
N GLN A 180 16.06 -3.96 -10.39
CA GLN A 180 16.05 -5.20 -11.15
C GLN A 180 17.35 -6.03 -10.99
N GLU A 181 18.50 -5.37 -10.83
CA GLU A 181 19.81 -6.03 -10.73
C GLU A 181 20.06 -6.69 -9.35
N LYS A 182 19.29 -6.32 -8.33
CA LYS A 182 19.38 -6.87 -6.96
C LYS A 182 18.48 -8.09 -6.79
#